data_AF-A0A9P8N7G4-F1
#
_entry.id   AF-A0A9P8N7G4-F1
#
_cell.length_a   1.000
_cell.length_b   1.000
_cell.length_c   1.000
_cell.angle_alpha   90.00
_cell.angle_beta   90.00
_cell.angle_gamma   90.00
#
_symmetry.space_group_name_H-M   'P 1'
#
loop_
_entity.id
_entity.type
_entity.pdbx_description
1 polymer ?
#
loop_
_entity_poly.entity_id
_entity_poly.type
_entity_poly.pdbx_seq_one_letter_code
_entity_poly.pdbx_strand_id
1 'polypeptide(L)'
;MQVTGLIHDLGKLMLFFPELETQGQWDVVGDTFPVGCAFDRRIILPDTFALNPDSRNAAYSSKFGIYTPGCGLDNVMLSWGHDEYLYHVVRDQSTLPDEALAMIRYHSFYPWHREGAYRELMSPKDHDMLKAVQAFNPYDLYSKSDDVPSVEQLKPYYLELIDEFFPQKVIKW
;
A
#
# COMPACT_ATOMS: atom_id res chain seq x y z
N MET A 1 -3.29 -5.46 -14.12
CA MET A 1 -3.39 -4.01 -13.82
C MET A 1 -4.85 -3.55 -13.68
N GLN A 2 -5.77 -3.88 -14.59
CA GLN A 2 -7.15 -3.37 -14.50
C GLN A 2 -7.91 -3.86 -13.26
N VAL A 3 -7.89 -5.18 -12.97
CA VAL A 3 -8.49 -5.69 -11.73
C VAL A 3 -7.81 -5.09 -10.49
N THR A 4 -6.49 -4.89 -10.52
CA THR A 4 -5.73 -4.21 -9.47
C THR A 4 -6.27 -2.80 -9.25
N GLY A 5 -6.50 -2.04 -10.33
CA GLY A 5 -7.11 -0.72 -10.25
C GLY A 5 -8.51 -0.73 -9.65
N LEU A 6 -9.33 -1.74 -9.96
CA LEU A 6 -10.65 -1.89 -9.34
C LEU A 6 -10.56 -2.12 -7.82
N ILE A 7 -9.59 -2.91 -7.36
CA ILE A 7 -9.58 -3.42 -5.99
C ILE A 7 -8.61 -2.69 -5.04
N HIS A 8 -7.62 -1.95 -5.52
CA HIS A 8 -6.49 -1.45 -4.72
C HIS A 8 -6.90 -0.76 -3.41
N ASP A 9 -8.04 -0.08 -3.44
CA ASP A 9 -8.59 0.69 -2.32
C ASP A 9 -9.60 -0.07 -1.45
N LEU A 10 -9.94 -1.32 -1.77
CA LEU A 10 -10.92 -2.11 -0.99
C LEU A 10 -10.45 -2.39 0.43
N GLY A 11 -9.17 -2.22 0.75
CA GLY A 11 -8.71 -2.24 2.13
C GLY A 11 -9.35 -1.16 3.00
N LYS A 12 -9.88 -0.09 2.42
CA LYS A 12 -10.63 0.95 3.16
C LYS A 12 -11.92 0.42 3.79
N LEU A 13 -12.35 -0.78 3.42
CA LEU A 13 -13.47 -1.47 4.08
C LEU A 13 -13.24 -1.74 5.57
N MET A 14 -11.99 -1.66 6.06
CA MET A 14 -11.66 -1.70 7.49
C MET A 14 -12.48 -0.72 8.34
N LEU A 15 -12.91 0.41 7.77
CA LEU A 15 -13.78 1.39 8.45
C LEU A 15 -15.17 0.84 8.80
N PHE A 16 -15.57 -0.28 8.19
CA PHE A 16 -16.89 -0.89 8.37
C PHE A 16 -16.84 -2.22 9.12
N PHE A 17 -15.65 -2.70 9.51
CA PHE A 17 -15.47 -3.94 10.27
C PHE A 17 -15.26 -3.63 11.76
N PRO A 18 -16.30 -3.74 12.60
CA PRO A 18 -16.18 -3.40 14.03
C PRO A 18 -15.15 -4.26 14.76
N GLU A 19 -14.90 -5.48 14.29
CA GLU A 19 -13.93 -6.42 14.87
C GLU A 19 -12.48 -5.96 14.70
N LEU A 20 -12.21 -5.04 13.77
CA LEU A 20 -10.87 -4.48 13.57
C LEU A 20 -10.57 -3.31 14.50
N GLU A 21 -11.55 -2.83 15.27
CA GLU A 21 -11.40 -1.76 16.26
C GLU A 21 -10.70 -0.49 15.72
N THR A 22 -10.89 -0.21 14.42
CA THR A 22 -10.34 0.96 13.73
C THR A 22 -10.68 2.25 14.49
N GLN A 23 -9.67 3.05 14.82
CA GLN A 23 -9.80 4.22 15.68
C GLN A 23 -10.16 5.49 14.88
N GLY A 24 -9.87 5.54 13.58
CA GLY A 24 -10.24 6.65 12.73
C GLY A 24 -9.93 6.40 11.26
N GLN A 25 -9.79 7.46 10.48
CA GLN A 25 -9.27 7.33 9.11
C GLN A 25 -7.73 7.21 9.10
N TRP A 26 -7.05 7.73 10.13
CA TRP A 26 -5.59 7.84 10.18
C TRP A 26 -4.88 6.48 10.33
N ASP A 27 -5.58 5.43 10.77
CA ASP A 27 -5.10 4.04 10.81
C ASP A 27 -5.65 3.19 9.65
N VAL A 28 -6.19 3.85 8.60
CA VAL A 28 -6.70 3.20 7.38
C VAL A 28 -6.15 3.83 6.10
N VAL A 29 -6.21 5.16 5.95
CA VAL A 29 -5.90 5.86 4.69
C VAL A 29 -4.66 6.74 4.81
N GLY A 30 -4.16 7.20 3.66
CA GLY A 30 -3.10 8.19 3.56
C GLY A 30 -1.75 7.59 3.16
N ASP A 31 -0.79 8.47 2.89
CA ASP A 31 0.56 8.07 2.52
C ASP A 31 1.20 7.21 3.61
N THR A 32 1.81 6.09 3.21
CA THR A 32 2.48 5.17 4.12
C THR A 32 3.97 5.48 4.23
N PHE A 33 4.57 5.06 5.35
CA PHE A 33 5.99 5.25 5.64
C PHE A 33 6.51 4.10 6.52
N PRO A 34 7.81 3.77 6.48
CA PRO A 34 8.40 2.80 7.39
C PRO A 34 8.34 3.26 8.84
N VAL A 35 7.85 2.39 9.72
CA VAL A 35 7.96 2.55 11.19
C VAL A 35 9.21 1.84 11.69
N GLY A 36 9.68 2.14 12.90
CA GLY A 36 10.85 1.45 13.48
C GLY A 36 12.20 1.90 12.92
N CYS A 37 12.26 2.93 12.07
CA CYS A 37 13.46 3.66 11.68
C CYS A 37 13.20 5.17 11.61
N ALA A 38 14.23 5.97 11.40
CA ALA A 38 14.08 7.41 11.28
C ALA A 38 13.15 7.80 10.13
N PHE A 39 12.23 8.73 10.39
CA PHE A 39 11.33 9.30 9.39
C PHE A 39 12.11 10.17 8.39
N ASP A 40 11.97 9.88 7.09
CA ASP A 40 12.61 10.66 6.02
C ASP A 40 11.87 11.99 5.83
N ARG A 41 12.62 13.08 5.55
CA ARG A 41 12.04 14.42 5.34
C ARG A 41 11.14 14.53 4.12
N ARG A 42 11.17 13.55 3.23
CA ARG A 42 10.30 13.46 2.05
C ARG A 42 8.91 12.90 2.34
N ILE A 43 8.65 12.44 3.57
CA ILE A 43 7.27 12.16 4.00
C ILE A 43 6.49 13.46 4.06
N ILE A 44 5.23 13.43 3.62
CA ILE A 44 4.33 14.59 3.67
C ILE A 44 4.14 15.06 5.12
N LEU A 45 4.17 16.38 5.34
CA LEU A 45 4.11 17.02 6.67
C LEU A 45 5.12 16.43 7.69
N PRO A 46 6.43 16.40 7.38
CA PRO A 46 7.42 15.67 8.16
C PRO A 46 7.60 16.22 9.59
N ASP A 47 7.25 17.50 9.83
CA ASP A 47 7.34 18.12 11.14
C ASP A 47 6.33 17.53 12.16
N THR A 48 5.27 16.87 11.68
CA THR A 48 4.26 16.22 12.56
C THR A 48 4.84 15.05 13.35
N PHE A 49 5.92 14.43 12.86
CA PHE A 49 6.61 13.33 13.56
C PHE A 49 7.33 13.77 14.83
N ALA A 50 7.50 15.07 15.09
CA ALA A 50 8.15 15.57 16.31
C ALA A 50 7.45 15.12 17.61
N LEU A 51 6.15 14.81 17.52
CA LEU A 51 5.32 14.29 18.62
C LEU A 51 5.20 12.76 18.63
N ASN A 52 5.69 12.07 17.60
CA ASN A 52 5.71 10.61 17.59
C ASN A 52 6.78 10.13 18.60
N PRO A 53 6.44 9.27 19.58
CA PRO A 53 7.39 8.78 20.57
C PRO A 53 8.60 8.06 19.96
N ASP A 54 8.44 7.43 18.80
CA ASP A 54 9.52 6.71 18.11
C ASP A 54 10.62 7.63 17.60
N SER A 55 10.30 8.90 17.33
CA SER A 55 11.28 9.92 16.92
C SER A 55 12.34 10.20 17.98
N ARG A 56 12.08 9.83 19.24
CA ARG A 56 13.01 10.00 20.38
C ARG A 56 13.49 8.66 20.94
N ASN A 57 13.02 7.54 20.39
CA ASN A 57 13.43 6.22 20.83
C ASN A 57 14.78 5.88 20.21
N ALA A 58 15.79 5.57 21.03
CA ALA A 58 17.13 5.22 20.56
C ALA A 58 17.16 4.00 19.61
N ALA A 59 16.20 3.08 19.74
CA ALA A 59 16.10 1.92 18.85
C ALA A 59 15.61 2.27 17.44
N TYR A 60 14.83 3.35 17.28
CA TYR A 60 14.13 3.68 16.03
C TYR A 60 14.63 4.96 15.38
N SER A 61 15.14 5.91 16.16
CA SER A 61 15.59 7.24 15.69
C SER A 61 16.84 7.22 14.81
N SER A 62 17.49 6.07 14.61
CA SER A 62 18.61 5.96 13.67
C SER A 62 18.13 5.71 12.24
N LYS A 63 18.98 5.97 11.24
CA LYS A 63 18.64 5.81 9.81
C LYS A 63 18.00 4.46 9.49
N PHE A 64 18.52 3.38 10.09
CA PHE A 64 18.02 2.03 9.85
C PHE A 64 17.14 1.52 10.99
N GLY A 65 17.24 2.10 12.19
CA GLY A 65 16.49 1.65 13.36
C GLY A 65 16.64 0.15 13.58
N ILE A 66 15.54 -0.59 13.46
CA ILE A 66 15.48 -2.06 13.59
C ILE A 66 15.85 -2.82 12.31
N TYR A 67 16.00 -2.15 11.18
CA TYR A 67 16.25 -2.77 9.88
C TYR A 67 17.74 -2.93 9.57
N THR A 68 18.03 -3.77 8.58
CA THR A 68 19.36 -3.87 7.98
C THR A 68 19.33 -3.32 6.55
N PRO A 69 20.44 -2.71 6.06
CA PRO A 69 20.49 -2.23 4.69
C PRO A 69 20.22 -3.36 3.69
N GLY A 70 19.36 -3.09 2.71
CA GLY A 70 18.98 -4.06 1.67
C GLY A 70 18.15 -5.25 2.16
N CYS A 71 17.49 -5.14 3.33
CA CYS A 71 16.66 -6.23 3.86
C CYS A 71 15.47 -6.58 2.98
N GLY A 72 15.10 -5.72 2.03
CA GLY A 72 13.94 -5.86 1.17
C GLY A 72 12.69 -5.29 1.81
N LEU A 73 11.83 -4.66 1.00
CA LEU A 73 10.60 -4.05 1.50
C LEU A 73 9.59 -5.05 2.04
N ASP A 74 9.71 -6.33 1.65
CA ASP A 74 8.95 -7.42 2.25
C ASP A 74 9.22 -7.58 3.77
N ASN A 75 10.39 -7.13 4.24
CA ASN A 75 10.84 -7.17 5.64
C ASN A 75 10.75 -5.81 6.35
N VAL A 76 10.16 -4.80 5.72
CA VAL A 76 9.97 -3.47 6.30
C VAL A 76 8.53 -3.35 6.79
N MET A 77 8.35 -2.94 8.05
CA MET A 77 7.03 -2.59 8.55
C MET A 77 6.68 -1.19 8.09
N LEU A 78 5.66 -1.08 7.24
CA LEU A 78 5.02 0.19 6.92
C LEU A 78 3.97 0.54 7.97
N SER A 79 3.68 1.83 8.09
CA SER A 79 2.52 2.34 8.84
C SER A 79 1.26 1.59 8.40
N TRP A 80 0.50 1.08 9.36
CA TRP A 80 -0.69 0.28 9.13
C TRP A 80 -1.78 1.06 8.36
N GLY A 81 -2.46 0.38 7.44
CA GLY A 81 -3.54 0.94 6.64
C GLY A 81 -4.03 -0.03 5.56
N HIS A 82 -4.85 0.51 4.65
CA HIS A 82 -5.54 -0.24 3.61
C HIS A 82 -4.60 -1.02 2.67
N ASP A 83 -3.41 -0.49 2.36
CA ASP A 83 -2.41 -1.17 1.53
C ASP A 83 -2.00 -2.54 2.10
N GLU A 84 -1.46 -2.54 3.32
CA GLU A 84 -0.94 -3.76 3.97
C GLU A 84 -2.09 -4.72 4.30
N TYR A 85 -3.22 -4.19 4.77
CA TYR A 85 -4.41 -4.99 5.04
C TYR A 85 -4.90 -5.70 3.78
N LEU A 86 -5.11 -4.98 2.67
CA LEU A 86 -5.60 -5.59 1.44
C LEU A 86 -4.59 -6.57 0.85
N TYR A 87 -3.29 -6.26 0.90
CA TYR A 87 -2.24 -7.19 0.49
C TYR A 87 -2.35 -8.53 1.24
N HIS A 88 -2.54 -8.49 2.57
CA HIS A 88 -2.74 -9.69 3.38
C HIS A 88 -4.01 -10.45 3.02
N VAL A 89 -5.12 -9.73 2.72
CA VAL A 89 -6.38 -10.35 2.29
C VAL A 89 -6.21 -11.09 0.96
N VAL A 90 -5.55 -10.48 -0.04
CA VAL A 90 -5.60 -11.01 -1.42
C VAL A 90 -4.43 -11.92 -1.80
N ARG A 91 -3.25 -11.82 -1.20
CA ARG A 91 -2.06 -12.55 -1.70
C ARG A 91 -2.21 -14.08 -1.68
N ASP A 92 -2.94 -14.61 -0.71
CA ASP A 92 -3.15 -16.06 -0.53
C ASP A 92 -4.53 -16.51 -1.04
N GLN A 93 -5.35 -15.57 -1.53
CA GLN A 93 -6.73 -15.81 -1.99
C GLN A 93 -6.96 -15.40 -3.45
N SER A 94 -5.89 -15.07 -4.19
CA SER A 94 -5.93 -14.65 -5.59
C SER A 94 -4.79 -15.27 -6.40
N THR A 95 -4.88 -15.18 -7.72
CA THR A 95 -3.80 -15.53 -8.66
C THR A 95 -3.12 -14.27 -9.22
N LEU A 96 -3.21 -13.15 -8.51
CA LEU A 96 -2.57 -11.90 -8.92
C LEU A 96 -1.04 -12.07 -8.99
N PRO A 97 -0.39 -11.54 -10.03
CA PRO A 97 1.07 -11.58 -10.13
C PRO A 97 1.73 -10.68 -9.07
N ASP A 98 3.01 -10.93 -8.78
CA ASP A 98 3.79 -10.18 -7.79
C ASP A 98 3.73 -8.66 -7.99
N GLU A 99 3.76 -8.20 -9.25
CA GLU A 99 3.65 -6.78 -9.58
C GLU A 99 2.31 -6.19 -9.12
N ALA A 100 1.22 -6.93 -9.28
CA ALA A 100 -0.11 -6.48 -8.84
C ALA A 100 -0.24 -6.47 -7.31
N LEU A 101 0.39 -7.43 -6.63
CA LEU A 101 0.46 -7.42 -5.18
C LEU A 101 1.32 -6.26 -4.67
N ALA A 102 2.42 -5.94 -5.33
CA ALA A 102 3.25 -4.78 -5.01
C ALA A 102 2.54 -3.45 -5.27
N MET A 103 1.79 -3.35 -6.37
CA MET A 103 0.92 -2.20 -6.63
C MET A 103 -0.04 -2.00 -5.45
N ILE A 104 -0.73 -3.05 -4.99
CA ILE A 104 -1.65 -2.96 -3.85
C ILE A 104 -0.92 -2.56 -2.56
N ARG A 105 0.19 -3.24 -2.24
CA ARG A 105 0.88 -3.07 -0.96
C ARG A 105 1.63 -1.74 -0.82
N TYR A 106 2.00 -1.10 -1.93
CA TYR A 106 2.91 0.04 -1.90
C TYR A 106 2.40 1.27 -2.66
N HIS A 107 1.15 1.31 -3.15
CA HIS A 107 0.63 2.46 -3.89
C HIS A 107 0.47 3.72 -3.02
N SER A 108 0.36 3.58 -1.69
CA SER A 108 0.39 4.72 -0.78
C SER A 108 1.81 5.06 -0.30
N PHE A 109 2.84 4.31 -0.67
CA PHE A 109 4.21 4.54 -0.20
C PHE A 109 4.93 5.65 -1.00
N TYR A 110 4.32 6.83 -1.06
CA TYR A 110 4.77 8.00 -1.83
C TYR A 110 6.22 8.41 -1.59
N PRO A 111 6.72 8.43 -0.34
CA PRO A 111 8.14 8.69 -0.08
C PRO A 111 9.06 7.80 -0.91
N TRP A 112 8.69 6.54 -1.13
CA TRP A 112 9.50 5.59 -1.89
C TRP A 112 9.26 5.68 -3.40
N HIS A 113 8.03 5.47 -3.88
CA HIS A 113 7.80 5.34 -5.32
C HIS A 113 7.85 6.68 -6.07
N ARG A 114 7.58 7.81 -5.40
CA ARG A 114 7.60 9.14 -6.00
C ARG A 114 8.84 9.94 -5.60
N GLU A 115 9.14 10.03 -4.30
CA GLU A 115 10.20 10.93 -3.79
C GLU A 115 11.59 10.26 -3.69
N GLY A 116 11.68 8.96 -3.97
CA GLY A 116 12.94 8.20 -3.99
C GLY A 116 13.60 8.01 -2.63
N ALA A 117 12.82 8.06 -1.54
CA ALA A 117 13.26 7.70 -0.20
C ALA A 117 13.36 6.18 -0.01
N TYR A 118 14.04 5.78 1.06
CA TYR A 118 14.13 4.39 1.52
C TYR A 118 14.73 3.40 0.51
N ARG A 119 15.50 3.88 -0.47
CA ARG A 119 16.19 3.04 -1.47
C ARG A 119 17.22 2.12 -0.82
N GLU A 120 17.76 2.51 0.32
CA GLU A 120 18.76 1.75 1.07
C GLU A 120 18.18 0.50 1.77
N LEU A 121 16.86 0.38 1.84
CA LEU A 121 16.17 -0.82 2.36
C LEU A 121 15.82 -1.82 1.24
N MET A 122 15.93 -1.42 -0.03
CA MET A 122 15.50 -2.24 -1.16
C MET A 122 16.41 -3.44 -1.41
N SER A 123 15.79 -4.56 -1.72
CA SER A 123 16.38 -5.74 -2.35
C SER A 123 16.33 -5.64 -3.88
N PRO A 124 17.01 -6.52 -4.63
CA PRO A 124 16.92 -6.56 -6.10
C PRO A 124 15.47 -6.64 -6.63
N LYS A 125 14.59 -7.43 -5.98
CA LYS A 125 13.17 -7.58 -6.34
C LYS A 125 12.43 -6.23 -6.29
N ASP A 126 12.73 -5.40 -5.29
CA ASP A 126 12.03 -4.14 -5.08
C ASP A 126 12.27 -3.13 -6.21
N HIS A 127 13.37 -3.26 -6.96
CA HIS A 127 13.62 -2.42 -8.13
C HIS A 127 12.66 -2.70 -9.28
N ASP A 128 12.19 -3.94 -9.44
CA ASP A 128 11.19 -4.28 -10.44
C ASP A 128 9.78 -3.93 -9.95
N MET A 129 9.50 -4.18 -8.66
CA MET A 129 8.23 -3.77 -8.04
C MET A 129 8.03 -2.26 -8.08
N LEU A 130 9.10 -1.48 -7.90
CA LEU A 130 9.06 -0.03 -8.04
C LEU A 130 8.53 0.40 -9.42
N LYS A 131 8.98 -0.26 -10.50
CA LYS A 131 8.52 0.07 -11.86
C LYS A 131 7.03 -0.19 -12.00
N ALA A 132 6.53 -1.29 -11.45
CA ALA A 132 5.11 -1.62 -11.46
C ALA A 132 4.27 -0.57 -10.70
N VAL A 133 4.70 -0.21 -9.49
CA VAL A 133 4.02 0.79 -8.64
C VAL A 133 4.03 2.16 -9.31
N GLN A 134 5.16 2.57 -9.89
CA GLN A 134 5.27 3.83 -10.64
C GLN A 134 4.40 3.84 -11.90
N ALA A 135 4.25 2.72 -12.58
CA ALA A 135 3.36 2.60 -13.73
C ALA A 135 1.88 2.69 -13.32
N PHE A 136 1.53 2.20 -12.12
CA PHE A 136 0.18 2.23 -11.58
C PHE A 136 -0.25 3.61 -11.08
N ASN A 137 0.64 4.31 -10.37
CA ASN A 137 0.35 5.54 -9.63
C ASN A 137 -0.37 6.65 -10.45
N PRO A 138 -0.04 6.91 -11.74
CA PRO A 138 -0.78 7.89 -12.53
C PRO A 138 -2.27 7.56 -12.69
N TYR A 139 -2.63 6.28 -12.74
CA TYR A 139 -4.02 5.85 -12.87
C TYR A 139 -4.79 6.07 -11.56
N ASP A 140 -4.23 5.72 -10.40
CA ASP A 140 -4.85 6.07 -9.11
C ASP A 140 -5.01 7.59 -8.94
N LEU A 141 -3.94 8.35 -9.20
CA LEU A 141 -3.94 9.78 -8.89
C LEU A 141 -4.79 10.61 -9.85
N TYR A 142 -4.70 10.34 -11.16
CA TYR A 142 -5.22 11.22 -12.19
C TYR A 142 -6.49 10.73 -12.88
N SER A 143 -7.02 9.54 -12.55
CA SER A 143 -8.33 9.09 -13.03
C SER A 143 -9.49 9.57 -12.14
N LYS A 144 -9.22 10.41 -11.13
CA LYS A 144 -10.23 10.97 -10.23
C LYS A 144 -10.98 12.08 -10.99
N SER A 145 -12.21 11.78 -11.44
CA SER A 145 -13.09 12.69 -12.17
C SER A 145 -14.46 12.82 -11.49
N ASP A 146 -15.15 13.94 -11.73
CA ASP A 146 -16.52 14.15 -11.27
C ASP A 146 -17.53 13.24 -12.00
N ASP A 147 -17.22 12.88 -13.26
CA ASP A 147 -18.02 11.94 -14.04
C ASP A 147 -17.84 10.52 -13.50
N VAL A 148 -18.92 9.94 -12.99
CA VAL A 148 -18.93 8.57 -12.47
C VAL A 148 -19.11 7.59 -13.63
N PRO A 149 -18.24 6.58 -13.80
CA PRO A 149 -18.37 5.59 -14.86
C PRO A 149 -19.63 4.72 -14.68
N SER A 150 -20.25 4.29 -15.78
CA SER A 150 -21.43 3.40 -15.71
C SER A 150 -21.03 2.02 -15.19
N VAL A 151 -21.52 1.69 -14.00
CA VAL A 151 -21.31 0.38 -13.38
C VAL A 151 -21.97 -0.72 -14.23
N GLU A 152 -23.16 -0.48 -14.78
CA GLU A 152 -23.89 -1.46 -15.59
C GLU A 152 -23.10 -1.87 -16.83
N GLN A 153 -22.42 -0.92 -17.49
CA GLN A 153 -21.62 -1.19 -18.67
C GLN A 153 -20.29 -1.89 -18.34
N LEU A 154 -19.64 -1.50 -17.25
CA LEU A 154 -18.32 -2.01 -16.88
C LEU A 154 -18.35 -3.32 -16.09
N LYS A 155 -19.45 -3.59 -15.38
CA LYS A 155 -19.57 -4.75 -14.49
C LYS A 155 -19.34 -6.09 -15.20
N PRO A 156 -19.90 -6.37 -16.40
CA PRO A 156 -19.64 -7.64 -17.07
C PRO A 156 -18.15 -7.88 -17.31
N TYR A 157 -17.43 -6.86 -17.77
CA TYR A 157 -15.99 -6.92 -18.01
C TYR A 157 -15.19 -7.18 -16.73
N TYR A 158 -15.47 -6.44 -15.65
CA TYR A 158 -14.75 -6.64 -14.39
C TYR A 158 -15.11 -7.96 -13.71
N LEU A 159 -16.31 -8.50 -13.90
CA LEU A 159 -16.67 -9.83 -13.40
C LEU A 159 -15.84 -10.93 -14.08
N GLU A 160 -15.55 -10.82 -15.38
CA GLU A 160 -14.65 -11.76 -16.06
C GLU A 160 -13.24 -11.73 -15.46
N LEU A 161 -12.71 -10.52 -15.18
CA LEU A 161 -11.41 -10.38 -14.52
C LEU A 161 -11.43 -10.90 -13.08
N ILE A 162 -12.50 -10.67 -12.34
CA ILE A 162 -12.65 -11.22 -10.97
C ILE A 162 -12.68 -12.74 -11.03
N ASP A 163 -13.39 -13.34 -11.99
CA ASP A 163 -13.46 -14.79 -12.16
C ASP A 163 -12.09 -15.39 -12.53
N GLU A 164 -11.27 -14.67 -13.32
CA GLU A 164 -9.91 -15.08 -13.66
C GLU A 164 -8.95 -15.04 -12.45
N PHE A 165 -8.98 -13.95 -11.68
CA PHE A 165 -7.98 -13.68 -10.63
C PHE A 165 -8.41 -14.12 -9.22
N PHE A 166 -9.70 -14.39 -8.99
CA PHE A 166 -10.26 -14.78 -7.69
C PHE A 166 -11.16 -16.02 -7.80
N PRO A 167 -10.59 -17.21 -8.06
CA PRO A 167 -11.36 -18.41 -8.41
C PRO A 167 -12.26 -18.94 -7.28
N GLN A 168 -11.94 -18.65 -6.02
CA GLN A 168 -12.76 -19.07 -4.87
C GLN A 168 -14.04 -18.22 -4.71
N LYS A 169 -14.14 -17.06 -5.39
CA LYS A 169 -15.25 -16.08 -5.39
C LYS A 169 -15.71 -15.54 -4.02
N VAL A 170 -15.31 -16.18 -2.94
CA VAL A 170 -15.56 -15.81 -1.55
C VAL A 170 -14.21 -15.46 -0.94
N ILE A 171 -14.09 -14.22 -0.48
CA ILE A 171 -12.88 -13.68 0.14
C ILE A 171 -13.09 -13.59 1.64
N LYS A 172 -12.11 -14.05 2.41
CA LYS A 172 -12.01 -13.80 3.84
C LYS A 172 -11.33 -12.46 4.03
N TRP A 173 -12.11 -11.48 4.46
CA TRP A 173 -11.68 -10.12 4.79
C TRP A 173 -11.13 -10.07 6.21
#